data_AF-A0A3B9W8W4-F1
#
_entry.id   AF-A0A3B9W8W4-F1
#
_cell.length_a   1.000
_cell.length_b   1.000
_cell.length_c   1.000
_cell.angle_alpha   90.00
_cell.angle_beta   90.00
_cell.angle_gamma   90.00
#
_symmetry.space_group_name_H-M   'P 1'
#
loop_
_entity.id
_entity.type
_entity.pdbx_description
1 polymer ?
#
loop_
_entity_poly.entity_id
_entity_poly.type
_entity_poly.pdbx_seq_one_letter_code
_entity_poly.pdbx_strand_id
1 'polypeptide(L)' 'DDYLLNLNSNKHYHSLREARYQLHQQSKPISGYQLAECLGNYSAIGQQYITAIQSLITTYQLNHLSPPTTL' A
#
# COMPACT_ATOMS: atom_id res chain seq x y z
N ASP A 1 14.79 -6.59 4.23
CA ASP A 1 14.53 -7.22 2.92
C ASP A 1 13.32 -8.15 2.89
N ASP A 2 13.12 -9.00 3.91
CA ASP A 2 12.02 -9.98 3.94
C ASP A 2 10.60 -9.40 3.85
N TYR A 3 10.38 -8.19 4.41
CA TYR A 3 9.06 -7.56 4.40
C TYR A 3 8.60 -7.17 2.99
N LEU A 4 9.48 -6.58 2.18
CA LEU A 4 9.16 -6.18 0.81
C LEU A 4 8.98 -7.40 -0.09
N LEU A 5 9.77 -8.46 0.12
CA LEU A 5 9.60 -9.72 -0.60
C LEU A 5 8.23 -10.35 -0.29
N ASN A 6 7.86 -10.40 0.99
CA ASN A 6 6.56 -10.93 1.42
C ASN A 6 5.39 -10.17 0.75
N LEU A 7 5.46 -8.83 0.72
CA LEU A 7 4.45 -7.98 0.07
C LEU A 7 4.30 -8.29 -1.43
N ASN A 8 5.41 -8.59 -2.11
CA ASN A 8 5.42 -8.83 -3.55
C ASN A 8 5.17 -10.29 -3.96
N SER A 9 5.30 -11.26 -3.05
CA SER A 9 5.22 -12.69 -3.39
C SER A 9 4.09 -13.44 -2.67
N ASN A 10 3.66 -13.03 -1.47
CA ASN A 10 2.65 -13.76 -0.72
C ASN A 10 1.23 -13.56 -1.31
N LYS A 11 0.45 -14.64 -1.37
CA LYS A 11 -0.92 -14.66 -1.89
C LYS A 11 -1.88 -13.73 -1.15
N HIS A 12 -1.66 -13.49 0.15
CA HIS A 12 -2.51 -12.61 0.94
C HIS A 12 -2.46 -11.15 0.48
N TYR A 13 -1.43 -10.76 -0.27
CA TYR A 13 -1.30 -9.43 -0.87
C TYR A 13 -1.66 -9.38 -2.35
N HIS A 14 -2.30 -10.42 -2.91
CA HIS A 14 -2.70 -10.45 -4.31
C HIS A 14 -3.60 -9.26 -4.67
N SER A 15 -4.61 -8.97 -3.85
CA SER A 15 -5.52 -7.83 -4.05
C SER A 15 -4.78 -6.48 -4.08
N LEU A 16 -3.74 -6.32 -3.25
CA LEU A 16 -2.91 -5.11 -3.25
C LEU A 16 -2.13 -4.96 -4.55
N ARG A 17 -1.53 -6.06 -5.05
CA ARG A 17 -0.77 -6.04 -6.31
C ARG A 17 -1.67 -5.76 -7.51
N GLU A 18 -2.86 -6.35 -7.53
CA GLU A 18 -3.86 -6.12 -8.58
C GLU A 18 -4.32 -4.66 -8.61
N ALA A 19 -4.68 -4.08 -7.47
CA ALA A 19 -5.06 -2.66 -7.38
C ALA A 19 -3.93 -1.73 -7.85
N ARG A 20 -2.68 -2.02 -7.44
CA ARG A 20 -1.50 -1.27 -7.88
C ARG A 20 -1.32 -1.35 -9.40
N TYR A 21 -1.48 -2.54 -9.98
CA TYR A 21 -1.39 -2.74 -11.42
C TYR A 21 -2.49 -1.96 -12.16
N GLN A 22 -3.74 -2.02 -11.70
CA GLN A 22 -4.86 -1.30 -12.32
C GLN A 22 -4.68 0.22 -12.27
N LEU A 23 -4.20 0.78 -11.16
CA LEU A 23 -3.90 2.20 -11.05
C LEU A 23 -2.80 2.62 -12.02
N HIS A 24 -1.75 1.82 -12.14
CA HIS A 24 -0.67 2.03 -13.10
C HIS A 24 -1.19 2.03 -14.55
N GLN A 25 -1.99 1.02 -14.93
CA GLN A 25 -2.57 0.93 -16.27
C GLN A 25 -3.48 2.12 -16.62
N GLN A 26 -4.07 2.75 -15.61
CA GLN A 26 -4.94 3.93 -15.76
C GLN A 26 -4.18 5.25 -15.64
N SER A 27 -2.85 5.22 -15.51
CA SER A 27 -2.02 6.41 -15.22
C SER A 27 -2.51 7.21 -14.02
N LYS A 28 -3.13 6.54 -13.04
CA LYS A 28 -3.62 7.16 -11.81
C LYS A 28 -2.49 7.22 -10.77
N PRO A 29 -2.48 8.26 -9.92
CA PRO A 29 -1.56 8.32 -8.79
C PRO A 29 -1.71 7.08 -7.90
N ILE A 30 -0.59 6.44 -7.57
CA ILE A 30 -0.54 5.30 -6.66
C ILE A 30 -0.17 5.83 -5.28
N SER A 31 -1.09 5.74 -4.32
CA SER A 31 -0.83 6.17 -2.94
C SER A 31 -0.89 5.00 -1.96
N GLY A 32 -0.05 5.06 -0.92
CA GLY A 32 -0.09 4.08 0.17
C GLY A 32 -1.43 4.09 0.90
N TYR A 33 -2.10 5.25 0.98
CA TYR A 33 -3.43 5.40 1.57
C TYR A 33 -4.49 4.55 0.85
N GLN A 34 -4.51 4.60 -0.49
CA GLN A 34 -5.46 3.84 -1.30
C GLN A 34 -5.12 2.34 -1.30
N LEU A 35 -3.84 1.98 -1.38
CA LEU A 35 -3.43 0.57 -1.36
C LEU A 35 -3.68 -0.10 0.01
N ALA A 36 -3.73 0.66 1.10
CA ALA A 36 -4.04 0.14 2.42
C ALA A 36 -5.43 -0.53 2.48
N GLU A 37 -6.39 -0.10 1.66
CA GLU A 37 -7.73 -0.72 1.59
C GLU A 37 -7.66 -2.19 1.17
N CYS A 38 -6.65 -2.55 0.38
CA CYS A 38 -6.44 -3.92 -0.09
C CYS A 38 -5.82 -4.85 0.97
N LEU A 39 -5.49 -4.33 2.16
CA LEU A 39 -4.90 -5.09 3.26
C LEU A 39 -5.93 -5.73 4.20
N GLY A 40 -7.23 -5.55 3.93
CA GLY A 40 -8.30 -6.12 4.76
C GLY A 40 -8.24 -7.64 4.91
N ASN A 41 -7.80 -8.34 3.86
CA ASN A 41 -7.66 -9.80 3.86
C ASN A 41 -6.36 -10.32 4.51
N TYR A 42 -5.46 -9.41 4.91
CA TYR A 42 -4.18 -9.75 5.54
C TYR A 42 -4.27 -9.75 7.08
N SER A 43 -5.24 -9.03 7.66
CA SER A 43 -5.31 -8.82 9.10
C SER A 43 -6.58 -9.42 9.71
N ALA A 44 -6.43 -10.17 10.81
CA ALA A 44 -7.56 -10.69 11.58
C ALA A 44 -8.46 -9.57 12.16
N ILE A 45 -7.90 -8.37 12.36
CA ILE A 45 -8.62 -7.17 12.81
C ILE A 45 -9.18 -6.33 11.63
N GLY A 46 -8.97 -6.79 10.39
CA GLY A 46 -9.58 -6.27 9.17
C GLY A 46 -9.51 -4.75 9.03
N GLN A 47 -10.67 -4.10 9.12
CA GLN A 47 -10.83 -2.65 8.93
C GLN A 47 -10.01 -1.82 9.92
N GLN A 48 -9.83 -2.28 11.17
CA GLN A 48 -9.06 -1.53 12.17
C GLN A 48 -7.59 -1.37 11.75
N TYR A 49 -7.04 -2.39 11.08
CA TYR A 49 -5.69 -2.34 10.54
C TYR A 49 -5.56 -1.34 9.39
N ILE A 50 -6.55 -1.30 8.49
CA ILE A 50 -6.61 -0.34 7.38
C ILE A 50 -6.63 1.08 7.94
N THR A 51 -7.52 1.35 8.90
CA THR A 51 -7.63 2.67 9.54
C THR A 51 -6.32 3.07 10.22
N ALA A 52 -5.67 2.18 10.95
CA ALA A 52 -4.39 2.47 11.59
C ALA A 52 -3.31 2.87 10.57
N ILE A 53 -3.19 2.14 9.46
CA ILE A 53 -2.22 2.48 8.39
C ILE A 53 -2.55 3.84 7.76
N GLN A 54 -3.81 4.08 7.43
CA GLN A 54 -4.25 5.34 6.85
C GLN A 54 -4.01 6.52 7.80
N SER A 55 -4.24 6.34 9.11
CA SER A 55 -3.92 7.33 10.12
C SER A 55 -2.41 7.61 10.17
N LEU A 56 -1.56 6.59 10.20
CA LEU A 56 -0.10 6.79 10.17
C LEU A 56 0.34 7.57 8.93
N ILE A 57 -0.16 7.22 7.76
CA ILE A 57 0.18 7.88 6.50
C ILE A 57 -0.22 9.35 6.51
N THR A 58 -1.41 9.66 7.02
CA THR A 58 -1.92 11.04 7.06
C THR A 58 -1.24 11.87 8.15
N THR A 59 -1.07 11.32 9.35
CA THR A 59 -0.40 11.99 10.49
C THR A 59 1.05 12.33 10.17
N TYR A 60 1.78 11.43 9.51
CA TYR A 60 3.19 11.62 9.19
C TYR A 60 3.44 12.08 7.75
N GLN A 61 2.40 12.45 7.00
CA GLN A 61 2.50 12.95 5.62
C GLN A 61 3.30 12.04 4.66
N LEU A 62 3.22 10.72 4.87
CA LEU A 62 3.98 9.71 4.11
C LEU A 62 3.48 9.49 2.68
N ASN A 63 2.50 10.27 2.23
CA ASN A 63 2.00 10.25 0.85
C ASN A 63 3.00 10.84 -0.15
N HIS A 64 3.95 11.65 0.33
CA HIS A 64 5.08 12.12 -0.46
C HIS A 64 6.29 11.22 -0.22
N LEU A 65 6.38 10.12 -0.99
CA LEU A 65 7.70 9.55 -1.27
C LEU A 65 8.40 10.56 -2.17
N SER A 66 9.31 11.36 -1.62
CA SER A 66 10.22 12.15 -2.44
C SER A 66 10.79 11.21 -3.51
N PRO A 67 10.72 11.55 -4.81
CA PRO A 67 11.39 10.74 -5.81
C PRO A 67 12.86 10.62 -5.40
N PRO A 68 13.52 9.46 -5.61
CA PRO A 68 14.95 9.36 -5.34
C PRO A 68 15.61 10.53 -6.05
N THR A 69 16.32 11.36 -5.29
CA THR A 69 17.06 12.49 -5.83
C THR A 69 17.99 11.92 -6.89
N THR A 70 17.68 12.15 -8.15
CA THR A 70 18.60 11.88 -9.25
C THR A 70 19.75 12.87 -9.09
N LEU A 71 20.84 12.40 -8.49
CA LEU A 71 22.16 13.00 -8.59
C LEU A 71 22.77 12.63 -9.94
#